data_AF-A0A5S9P495-F1
#
_entry.id   AF-A0A5S9P495-F1
#
_cell.length_a   1.000
_cell.length_b   1.000
_cell.length_c   1.000
_cell.angle_alpha   90.00
_cell.angle_beta   90.00
_cell.angle_gamma   90.00
#
_symmetry.space_group_name_H-M   'P 1'
#
loop_
_entity.id
_entity.type
_entity.pdbx_description
1 polymer ?
#
loop_
_entity_poly.entity_id
_entity_poly.type
_entity_poly.pdbx_seq_one_letter_code
_entity_poly.pdbx_strand_id
1 'polypeptide(L)'
;MRVDTIDERLQLFRRMIEHAGLDPDDLQTASGEALRAAAQRCLGCRAGEECRSWLDDVPDTQPLPGFCRNAGQFQDWVEQEIARDLAALSERIDAASRLTGACGSAED
;
A
#
# COMPACT_ATOMS: atom_id res chain seq x y z
N MET A 1 -18.33 22.93 11.56
CA MET A 1 -17.28 21.89 11.56
C MET A 1 -17.98 20.55 11.76
N ARG A 2 -18.11 19.74 10.71
CA ARG A 2 -18.64 18.38 10.86
C ARG A 2 -17.62 17.56 11.64
N VAL A 3 -18.10 16.80 12.62
CA VAL A 3 -17.30 15.79 13.30
C VAL A 3 -17.65 14.47 12.63
N ASP A 4 -16.68 13.86 11.96
CA ASP A 4 -16.85 12.51 11.40
C ASP A 4 -16.90 11.50 12.54
N THR A 5 -17.68 10.43 12.37
CA THR A 5 -17.60 9.28 13.28
C THR A 5 -16.26 8.55 13.11
N ILE A 6 -15.91 7.74 14.10
CA ILE A 6 -14.72 6.87 14.00
C ILE A 6 -14.84 5.94 12.78
N ASP A 7 -16.02 5.36 12.55
CA ASP A 7 -16.26 4.46 11.42
C ASP A 7 -16.13 5.17 10.07
N GLU A 8 -16.67 6.38 9.95
CA GLU A 8 -16.51 7.20 8.73
C GLU A 8 -15.03 7.50 8.46
N ARG A 9 -14.23 7.71 9.50
CA ARG A 9 -12.80 7.94 9.34
C ARG A 9 -11.99 6.70 9.06
N LEU A 10 -12.36 5.56 9.63
CA LEU A 10 -11.72 4.29 9.29
C LEU A 10 -12.02 3.88 7.85
N GLN A 11 -13.24 4.12 7.36
CA GLN A 11 -13.59 3.92 5.95
C GLN A 11 -12.77 4.85 5.04
N LEU A 12 -12.64 6.14 5.41
CA LEU A 12 -11.82 7.08 4.65
C LEU A 12 -10.33 6.67 4.64
N PHE A 13 -9.82 6.19 5.76
CA PHE A 13 -8.46 5.65 5.85
C PHE A 13 -8.26 4.44 4.93
N ARG A 14 -9.21 3.49 4.91
CA ARG A 14 -9.18 2.32 4.02
C ARG A 14 -9.17 2.73 2.55
N ARG A 15 -10.06 3.65 2.15
CA ARG A 15 -10.10 4.17 0.76
C ARG A 15 -8.79 4.83 0.34
N MET A 16 -8.13 5.55 1.25
CA MET A 16 -6.83 6.16 0.95
C MET A 16 -5.70 5.13 0.75
N ILE A 17 -5.75 4.00 1.46
CA ILE A 17 -4.81 2.88 1.25
C ILE A 17 -5.05 2.27 -0.14
N GLU A 18 -6.31 2.00 -0.47
CA GLU A 18 -6.70 1.46 -1.78
C GLU A 18 -6.27 2.40 -2.92
N HIS A 19 -6.50 3.71 -2.77
CA HIS A 19 -6.06 4.73 -3.73
C HIS A 19 -4.53 4.75 -3.90
N ALA A 20 -3.78 4.44 -2.85
CA ALA A 20 -2.33 4.32 -2.96
C ALA A 20 -1.88 3.06 -3.76
N GLY A 21 -2.80 2.21 -4.17
CA GLY A 21 -2.52 0.94 -4.86
C GLY A 21 -2.18 -0.21 -3.91
N LEU A 22 -2.51 -0.07 -2.63
CA LEU A 22 -2.28 -1.08 -1.60
C LEU A 22 -3.58 -1.81 -1.27
N ASP A 23 -3.49 -3.11 -0.98
CA ASP A 23 -4.61 -3.88 -0.43
C ASP A 23 -4.61 -3.76 1.11
N PRO A 24 -5.63 -3.13 1.74
CA PRO A 24 -5.73 -3.04 3.19
C PRO A 24 -5.84 -4.41 3.90
N ASP A 25 -6.31 -5.44 3.20
CA ASP A 25 -6.51 -6.78 3.76
C ASP A 25 -5.29 -7.71 3.57
N ASP A 26 -4.32 -7.32 2.70
CA ASP A 26 -3.08 -8.07 2.43
C ASP A 26 -1.80 -7.18 2.54
N LEU A 27 -1.83 -6.22 3.46
CA LEU A 27 -0.73 -5.27 3.66
C LEU A 27 0.42 -5.90 4.47
N GLN A 28 1.22 -6.75 3.82
CA GLN A 28 2.30 -7.51 4.47
C GLN A 28 3.52 -6.65 4.83
N THR A 29 3.72 -5.51 4.17
CA THR A 29 4.75 -4.51 4.51
C THR A 29 4.48 -3.75 5.79
N ALA A 30 3.21 -3.50 6.12
CA ALA A 30 2.88 -2.75 7.32
C ALA A 30 2.87 -3.68 8.53
N SER A 31 3.78 -3.43 9.48
CA SER A 31 3.61 -4.01 10.81
C SER A 31 2.27 -3.55 11.42
N GLY A 32 1.65 -4.39 12.25
CA GLY A 32 0.40 -4.03 12.92
C GLY A 32 0.50 -2.76 13.79
N GLU A 33 1.71 -2.42 14.26
CA GLU A 33 1.99 -1.17 14.94
C GLU A 33 2.02 0.02 13.97
N ALA A 34 2.70 -0.12 12.83
CA ALA A 34 2.75 0.92 11.80
C ALA A 34 1.35 1.23 11.24
N LEU A 35 0.54 0.21 10.98
CA LEU A 35 -0.84 0.36 10.52
C LEU A 35 -1.70 1.09 11.55
N ARG A 36 -1.61 0.69 12.82
CA ARG A 36 -2.32 1.36 13.92
C ARG A 36 -1.89 2.82 14.08
N ALA A 37 -0.60 3.11 13.98
CA ALA A 37 -0.09 4.47 14.06
C ALA A 37 -0.60 5.34 12.89
N ALA A 38 -0.63 4.80 11.67
CA ALA A 38 -1.19 5.49 10.51
C ALA A 38 -2.70 5.77 10.66
N ALA A 39 -3.47 4.79 11.16
CA ALA A 39 -4.89 4.96 11.44
C ALA A 39 -5.13 6.06 12.48
N GLN A 40 -4.36 6.09 13.58
CA GLN A 40 -4.44 7.14 14.60
C GLN A 40 -4.11 8.53 14.03
N ARG A 41 -3.11 8.63 13.14
CA ARG A 41 -2.80 9.89 12.44
C ARG A 41 -3.96 10.37 11.56
N CYS A 42 -4.66 9.45 10.90
CA CYS A 42 -5.84 9.75 10.08
C CYS A 42 -7.04 10.20 10.94
N LEU A 43 -7.33 9.46 12.02
CA LEU A 43 -8.42 9.76 12.96
C LEU A 43 -8.27 11.16 13.58
N GLY A 44 -7.04 11.57 13.90
CA GLY A 44 -6.74 12.91 14.42
C GLY A 44 -6.61 14.02 13.36
N CYS A 45 -6.73 13.71 12.07
CA CYS A 45 -6.52 14.69 11.00
C CYS A 45 -7.71 15.66 10.85
N ARG A 46 -7.44 16.94 10.65
CA ARG A 46 -8.47 18.00 10.50
C ARG A 46 -9.01 18.15 9.06
N ALA A 47 -8.36 17.56 8.06
CA ALA A 47 -8.72 17.69 6.65
C ALA A 47 -9.68 16.58 6.16
N GLY A 48 -10.60 16.10 7.00
CA GLY A 48 -11.48 14.96 6.64
C GLY A 48 -12.44 15.25 5.50
N GLU A 49 -13.05 16.43 5.53
CA GLU A 49 -14.00 16.89 4.51
C GLU A 49 -13.28 17.10 3.16
N GLU A 50 -12.13 17.77 3.19
CA GLU A 50 -11.25 17.95 2.01
C GLU A 50 -10.76 16.61 1.46
N CYS A 51 -10.34 15.68 2.33
CA CYS A 51 -9.91 14.34 1.94
C CYS A 51 -11.02 13.56 1.25
N ARG A 52 -12.25 13.63 1.76
CA ARG A 52 -13.41 12.95 1.19
C ARG A 52 -13.76 13.53 -0.18
N SER A 53 -13.89 14.85 -0.29
CA SER A 53 -14.15 15.52 -1.58
C SER A 53 -13.08 15.17 -2.60
N TRP A 54 -11.80 15.21 -2.19
CA TRP A 54 -10.70 14.84 -3.05
C TRP A 54 -10.86 13.40 -3.55
N LEU A 55 -11.04 12.41 -2.66
CA LEU A 55 -11.20 11.00 -3.02
C LEU A 55 -12.40 10.72 -3.93
N ASP A 56 -13.44 11.55 -3.89
CA ASP A 56 -14.63 11.38 -4.73
C ASP A 56 -14.45 12.01 -6.13
N ASP A 57 -13.50 12.95 -6.28
CA ASP A 57 -13.32 13.75 -7.50
C ASP A 57 -12.11 13.33 -8.37
N VAL A 58 -11.06 12.72 -7.80
CA VAL A 58 -9.84 12.35 -8.56
C VAL A 58 -9.82 10.90 -9.05
N PRO A 59 -9.22 10.65 -10.23
CA PRO A 59 -8.93 9.30 -10.69
C PRO A 59 -7.91 8.58 -9.79
N ASP A 60 -8.03 7.25 -9.71
CA ASP A 60 -7.14 6.36 -8.94
C ASP A 60 -5.65 6.48 -9.33
N THR A 61 -5.34 7.01 -10.52
CA THR A 61 -3.97 7.21 -11.00
C THR A 61 -3.31 8.46 -10.44
N GLN A 62 -4.06 9.34 -9.77
CA GLN A 62 -3.53 10.58 -9.23
C GLN A 62 -2.69 10.31 -7.96
N PRO A 63 -1.49 10.89 -7.82
CA PRO A 63 -0.72 10.79 -6.58
C PRO A 63 -1.51 11.33 -5.39
N LEU A 64 -1.22 10.76 -4.21
CA LEU A 64 -1.81 11.15 -2.93
C LEU A 64 -1.66 12.66 -2.70
N PRO A 65 -2.66 13.31 -2.07
CA PRO A 65 -2.66 14.75 -1.96
C PRO A 65 -1.64 15.20 -0.91
N GLY A 66 -0.99 16.33 -1.14
CA GLY A 66 0.04 16.86 -0.24
C GLY A 66 -0.45 17.21 1.16
N PHE A 67 -1.77 17.38 1.36
CA PHE A 67 -2.36 17.61 2.69
C PHE A 67 -2.53 16.30 3.51
N CYS A 68 -2.44 15.12 2.89
CA CYS A 68 -2.62 13.86 3.58
C CYS A 68 -1.44 13.58 4.51
N ARG A 69 -1.70 13.51 5.82
CA ARG A 69 -0.68 13.23 6.85
C ARG A 69 -0.04 11.84 6.73
N ASN A 70 -0.67 10.93 6.00
CA ASN A 70 -0.16 9.59 5.76
C ASN A 70 0.45 9.41 4.36
N ALA A 71 0.50 10.46 3.52
CA ALA A 71 0.97 10.34 2.14
C ALA A 71 2.36 9.68 2.06
N GLY A 72 3.33 10.18 2.82
CA GLY A 72 4.67 9.59 2.88
C GLY A 72 4.67 8.15 3.37
N GLN A 73 3.89 7.83 4.42
CA GLN A 73 3.82 6.46 4.94
C GLN A 73 3.27 5.47 3.90
N PHE A 74 2.26 5.87 3.13
CA PHE A 74 1.69 5.03 2.08
C PHE A 74 2.67 4.85 0.93
N GLN A 75 3.41 5.89 0.55
CA GLN A 75 4.48 5.78 -0.43
C GLN A 75 5.58 4.81 0.03
N ASP A 76 6.00 4.89 1.29
CA ASP A 76 6.99 3.97 1.85
C ASP A 76 6.49 2.50 1.78
N TRP A 77 5.20 2.25 2.04
CA TRP A 77 4.62 0.91 1.93
C TRP A 77 4.55 0.42 0.49
N VAL A 78 4.16 1.28 -0.46
CA VAL A 78 4.16 0.96 -1.89
C VAL A 78 5.56 0.57 -2.35
N GLU A 79 6.58 1.36 -2.00
CA GLU A 79 7.97 1.07 -2.35
C GLU A 79 8.44 -0.27 -1.78
N GLN A 80 8.06 -0.58 -0.54
CA GLN A 80 8.41 -1.83 0.11
C GLN A 80 7.67 -3.04 -0.51
N GLU A 81 6.39 -2.90 -0.91
CA GLU A 81 5.63 -3.97 -1.58
C GLU A 81 6.26 -4.27 -2.94
N ILE A 82 6.52 -3.23 -3.74
CA ILE A 82 7.20 -3.36 -5.03
C ILE A 82 8.56 -4.05 -4.85
N ALA A 83 9.35 -3.63 -3.86
CA ALA A 83 10.65 -4.24 -3.60
C ALA A 83 10.52 -5.73 -3.24
N ARG A 84 9.52 -6.11 -2.44
CA ARG A 84 9.25 -7.51 -2.09
C ARG A 84 8.85 -8.32 -3.32
N ASP A 85 7.91 -7.81 -4.12
CA ASP A 85 7.41 -8.50 -5.31
C ASP A 85 8.52 -8.73 -6.33
N LEU A 86 9.38 -7.73 -6.54
CA LEU A 86 10.55 -7.84 -7.40
C LEU A 86 11.55 -8.88 -6.86
N ALA A 87 11.79 -8.91 -5.55
CA ALA A 87 12.65 -9.92 -4.93
C ALA A 87 12.08 -11.34 -5.11
N ALA A 88 10.79 -11.53 -4.85
CA ALA A 88 10.11 -12.81 -5.03
C ALA A 88 10.12 -13.28 -6.49
N LEU A 89 9.95 -12.36 -7.44
CA LEU A 89 10.05 -12.67 -8.86
C LEU A 89 11.48 -13.09 -9.25
N SER A 90 12.49 -12.37 -8.76
CA SER A 90 13.91 -12.71 -8.99
C SER A 90 14.24 -14.11 -8.50
N GLU A 91 13.84 -14.46 -7.28
CA GLU A 91 14.06 -15.79 -6.70
C GLU A 91 13.40 -16.90 -7.53
N ARG A 92 12.20 -16.64 -8.06
CA ARG A 92 11.49 -17.59 -8.93
C ARG A 92 12.22 -17.79 -10.27
N ILE A 93 12.74 -16.72 -10.85
CA ILE A 93 13.54 -16.78 -12.09
C ILE A 93 14.83 -17.58 -11.85
N ASP A 94 15.50 -17.35 -10.73
CA ASP A 94 16.72 -18.08 -10.35
C ASP A 94 16.44 -19.57 -10.12
N ALA A 95 15.35 -19.89 -9.44
CA ALA A 95 14.93 -21.28 -9.22
C ALA A 95 14.61 -21.99 -10.54
N ALA A 96 13.87 -21.34 -11.44
CA ALA A 96 13.55 -21.89 -12.77
C ALA A 96 14.82 -22.12 -13.61
N SER A 97 15.78 -21.20 -13.55
CA SER A 97 17.06 -21.32 -14.28
C SER A 97 17.91 -22.50 -13.79
N ARG A 98 17.87 -22.83 -12.48
CA ARG A 98 18.54 -24.01 -11.93
C ARG A 98 17.91 -25.31 -12.44
N LEU A 99 16.58 -25.35 -12.56
CA LEU A 99 15.85 -26.54 -13.04
C LEU A 99 16.12 -26.81 -14.52
N THR A 100 16.19 -25.77 -15.36
CA THR A 100 16.51 -25.92 -16.79
C THR A 100 17.99 -26.27 -17.02
N GLY A 101 18.91 -25.71 -16.21
CA GLY A 101 20.34 -26.06 -16.25
C GLY A 101 20.65 -27.52 -15.85
N ALA A 102 19.86 -28.10 -14.95
CA ALA A 102 20.04 -29.49 -14.51
C ALA A 102 19.64 -30.55 -15.57
N CYS A 103 18.89 -30.17 -16.60
CA CYS A 103 18.43 -31.10 -17.65
C CYS A 103 19.42 -31.26 -18.82
N GLY A 104 20.51 -30.48 -18.87
CA GLY A 104 21.46 -30.45 -20.00
C GLY A 104 22.73 -31.28 -19.83
N SER A 105 22.79 -32.22 -18.88
CA SER A 105 24.03 -32.96 -18.55
C SER A 105 23.83 -34.48 -18.45
N ALA A 106 23.00 -35.06 -19.32
CA ALA A 106 22.81 -36.50 -19.41
C ALA A 106 22.85 -36.98 -20.87
N GLU A 107 24.01 -36.82 -21.52
CA GLU A 107 24.35 -37.54 -22.75
C GLU A 107 25.80 -38.03 -22.63
N ASP A 108 25.97 -39.28 -22.19
CA ASP A 108 27.11 -40.17 -22.50
C ASP A 108 26.70 -41.63 -22.27
#